data_AF-A0A6S7KM64-F1
#
_entry.id   AF-A0A6S7KM64-F1
#
_cell.length_a   1.000
_cell.length_b   1.000
_cell.length_c   1.000
_cell.angle_alpha   90.00
_cell.angle_beta   90.00
_cell.angle_gamma   90.00
#
_symmetry.space_group_name_H-M   'P 1'
#
loop_
_entity.id
_entity.type
_entity.pdbx_description
1 polymer ?
#
loop_
_entity_poly.entity_id
_entity_poly.type
_entity_poly.pdbx_seq_one_letter_code
_entity_poly.pdbx_strand_id
1 'polypeptide(L)'
;MVNFYHGFIPHCAGRLHPLHKLSSSADFIWSPECEEAFQFCKSALASATLLVHPHYNAPTSITSDASDLAVGAVLEQFIDYEWRPIGFFSRKLQPAETRYSTFDRELLGVYLALRHFRWFIEGRVFYVYTDHKPLTFAISSGSTQRSPRQIRQLAFISEFSTDL
;
A
#
# COMPACT_ATOMS: atom_id res chain seq x y z
N MET A 1 7.23 -3.58 -2.37
CA MET A 1 7.09 -3.00 -1.02
C MET A 1 8.44 -2.73 -0.33
N VAL A 2 9.26 -3.72 0.02
CA VAL A 2 10.52 -3.46 0.80
C VAL A 2 11.49 -2.51 0.08
N ASN A 3 11.63 -2.65 -1.25
CA ASN A 3 12.48 -1.76 -2.05
C ASN A 3 12.02 -0.29 -2.02
N PHE A 4 10.73 -0.02 -1.83
CA PHE A 4 10.20 1.35 -1.72
C PHE A 4 10.69 2.02 -0.43
N TYR A 5 10.83 1.24 0.65
CA TYR A 5 11.32 1.70 1.96
C TYR A 5 12.83 1.53 2.16
N HIS A 6 13.59 1.29 1.09
CA HIS A 6 15.03 1.06 1.18
C HIS A 6 15.77 2.21 1.88
N GLY A 7 15.35 3.46 1.64
CA GLY A 7 15.92 4.65 2.28
C GLY A 7 15.72 4.72 3.81
N PHE A 8 14.68 4.06 4.34
CA PHE A 8 14.37 4.03 5.77
C PHE A 8 15.06 2.88 6.50
N ILE A 9 15.73 1.98 5.79
CA ILE A 9 16.35 0.79 6.35
C ILE A 9 17.87 0.89 6.14
N PRO A 10 18.65 1.17 7.21
CA PRO A 10 20.10 1.23 7.11
C PRO A 10 20.68 -0.08 6.56
N HIS A 11 21.57 0.03 5.57
CA HIS A 11 22.24 -1.11 4.93
C HIS A 11 21.30 -2.16 4.30
N CYS A 12 20.09 -1.76 3.90
CA CYS A 12 19.07 -2.65 3.35
C CYS A 12 19.56 -3.46 2.13
N ALA A 13 20.28 -2.84 1.19
CA ALA A 13 20.74 -3.52 -0.03
C ALA A 13 21.70 -4.68 0.27
N GLY A 14 22.63 -4.50 1.21
CA GLY A 14 23.59 -5.54 1.58
C GLY A 14 22.89 -6.71 2.29
N ARG A 15 21.93 -6.42 3.15
CA ARG A 15 21.18 -7.43 3.92
C ARG A 15 20.12 -8.16 3.10
N LEU A 16 19.55 -7.53 2.08
CA LEU A 16 18.61 -8.15 1.14
C LEU A 16 19.28 -9.01 0.07
N HIS A 17 20.61 -8.96 -0.05
CA HIS A 17 21.35 -9.68 -1.08
C HIS A 17 21.03 -11.19 -1.17
N PRO A 18 20.88 -11.94 -0.05
CA PRO A 18 20.48 -13.35 -0.10
C PRO A 18 19.10 -13.55 -0.74
N LEU A 19 18.14 -12.68 -0.44
CA LEU A 19 16.78 -12.74 -1.00
C LEU A 19 16.76 -12.36 -2.49
N HIS A 20 17.57 -11.38 -2.90
CA HIS A 20 17.69 -11.00 -4.31
C HIS A 20 18.32 -12.13 -5.14
N LYS A 21 19.33 -12.81 -4.57
CA LYS A 21 19.96 -13.98 -5.17
C LYS A 21 18.97 -15.15 -5.28
N LEU A 22 18.16 -15.38 -4.24
CA LEU A 22 17.11 -16.39 -4.26
C LEU A 22 16.05 -16.12 -5.35
N SER A 23 15.65 -14.86 -5.55
CA SER A 23 14.72 -14.47 -6.61
C SER A 23 15.26 -14.71 -8.03
N SER A 24 16.57 -14.82 -8.18
CA SER A 24 17.24 -15.03 -9.47
C SER A 24 17.70 -16.49 -9.66
N SER A 25 17.49 -17.34 -8.65
CA SER A 25 17.90 -18.75 -8.66
C SER A 25 16.86 -19.62 -9.35
N ALA A 26 17.32 -20.59 -10.15
CA ALA A 26 16.44 -21.60 -10.74
C ALA A 26 15.90 -22.57 -9.67
N ASP A 27 16.70 -22.86 -8.63
CA ASP A 27 16.31 -23.66 -7.49
C ASP A 27 15.98 -22.76 -6.29
N PHE A 28 14.72 -22.80 -5.84
CA PHE A 28 14.25 -22.03 -4.69
C PHE A 28 14.61 -22.77 -3.39
N ILE A 29 15.84 -22.59 -2.92
CA ILE A 29 16.31 -23.18 -1.65
C ILE A 29 16.32 -22.08 -0.58
N TRP A 30 15.38 -22.16 0.36
CA TRP A 30 15.30 -21.22 1.48
C TRP A 30 16.39 -21.53 2.51
N SER A 31 17.47 -20.74 2.49
CA SER A 31 18.61 -20.93 3.39
C SER A 31 18.43 -20.19 4.72
N PRO A 32 19.18 -20.54 5.77
CA PRO A 32 19.18 -19.80 7.04
C PRO A 32 19.49 -18.31 6.88
N GLU A 33 20.37 -17.96 5.95
CA GLU A 33 20.72 -16.56 5.64
C GLU A 33 19.54 -15.81 4.98
N CYS A 34 18.72 -16.51 4.19
CA CYS A 34 17.48 -15.95 3.64
C CYS A 34 16.46 -15.68 4.75
N GLU A 35 16.33 -16.59 5.72
CA GLU A 35 15.46 -16.39 6.88
C GLU A 35 15.92 -15.21 7.73
N GLU A 36 17.22 -15.10 8.02
CA GLU A 36 17.78 -13.98 8.79
C GLU A 36 17.55 -12.64 8.08
N ALA A 37 17.83 -12.58 6.76
CA ALA A 37 17.56 -11.41 5.95
C ALA A 37 16.07 -11.03 5.96
N PHE A 38 15.17 -12.00 5.88
CA PHE A 38 13.73 -11.79 5.90
C PHE A 38 13.25 -11.25 7.26
N GLN A 39 13.69 -11.84 8.37
CA GLN A 39 13.33 -11.37 9.72
C GLN A 39 13.92 -9.99 10.00
N PHE A 40 15.14 -9.71 9.54
CA PHE A 40 15.71 -8.37 9.60
C PHE A 40 14.82 -7.35 8.87
N CYS A 41 14.41 -7.63 7.64
CA CYS A 41 13.54 -6.70 6.89
C CYS A 41 12.21 -6.46 7.59
N LYS A 42 11.60 -7.50 8.17
CA LYS A 42 10.37 -7.34 8.96
C LYS A 42 10.57 -6.43 10.16
N SER A 43 11.63 -6.66 10.94
CA SER A 43 11.93 -5.84 12.13
C SER A 43 12.30 -4.40 11.77
N ALA A 44 13.04 -4.18 10.69
CA ALA A 44 13.40 -2.85 10.21
C ALA A 44 12.18 -2.07 9.73
N LEU A 45 11.27 -2.69 8.97
CA LEU A 45 10.01 -2.07 8.55
C LEU A 45 9.12 -1.72 9.76
N ALA A 46 8.99 -2.63 10.72
CA ALA A 46 8.23 -2.37 11.94
C ALA A 46 8.84 -1.21 12.74
N SER A 47 10.17 -1.15 12.83
CA SER A 47 10.88 -0.06 13.52
C SER A 47 10.68 1.28 12.81
N ALA A 48 10.70 1.28 11.47
CA ALA A 48 10.45 2.48 10.68
C ALA A 48 9.05 3.08 10.95
N THR A 49 8.02 2.25 11.13
CA THR A 49 6.67 2.73 11.49
C THR A 49 6.53 3.19 12.94
N LEU A 50 7.30 2.60 13.87
CA LEU A 50 7.20 2.91 15.30
C LEU A 50 7.87 4.23 15.67
N LEU A 51 8.77 4.74 14.81
CA LEU A 51 9.57 5.94 15.10
C LEU A 51 8.89 7.26 14.70
N VAL A 52 7.71 7.22 14.07
CA VAL A 52 7.04 8.42 13.58
C VAL A 52 5.78 8.67 14.40
N HIS A 53 5.88 9.59 15.36
CA HIS A 53 4.67 10.18 15.95
C HIS A 53 3.92 10.97 14.87
N PRO A 54 2.63 10.71 14.66
CA PRO A 54 1.89 11.41 13.62
C PRO A 54 1.83 12.92 13.92
N HIS A 55 2.21 13.73 12.94
CA HIS A 55 2.11 15.18 13.04
C HIS A 55 0.75 15.64 12.55
N TYR A 56 0.05 16.43 13.37
CA TYR A 56 -1.33 16.83 13.07
C TYR A 56 -1.45 17.64 11.76
N ASN A 57 -0.43 18.44 11.41
CA ASN A 57 -0.43 19.33 10.25
C ASN A 57 0.39 18.81 9.06
N ALA A 58 0.97 17.61 9.13
CA ALA A 58 1.77 17.08 8.03
C ALA A 58 0.86 16.59 6.89
N PRO A 59 1.21 16.87 5.61
CA PRO A 59 0.55 16.28 4.47
C PRO A 59 0.50 14.77 4.61
N THR A 60 -0.69 14.19 4.47
CA THR A 60 -0.93 12.76 4.65
C THR A 60 -1.25 12.13 3.31
N SER A 61 -0.75 10.93 3.06
CA SER A 61 -1.09 10.14 1.89
C SER A 61 -1.37 8.69 2.22
N ILE A 62 -2.15 8.04 1.36
CA ILE A 62 -2.32 6.60 1.34
C ILE A 62 -1.91 6.10 -0.03
N THR A 63 -0.87 5.26 -0.09
CA THR A 63 -0.44 4.60 -1.32
C THR A 63 -1.00 3.18 -1.31
N SER A 64 -1.75 2.78 -2.33
CA SER A 64 -2.35 1.44 -2.45
C SER A 64 -1.85 0.72 -3.69
N ASP A 65 -1.70 -0.60 -3.57
CA ASP A 65 -1.28 -1.52 -4.64
C ASP A 65 -2.08 -2.83 -4.54
N ALA A 66 -2.46 -3.39 -5.68
CA ALA A 66 -3.20 -4.65 -5.75
C ALA A 66 -2.51 -5.67 -6.65
N SER A 67 -2.22 -6.84 -6.07
CA SER A 67 -1.75 -8.01 -6.82
C SER A 67 -2.88 -9.00 -7.10
N ASP A 68 -2.56 -10.08 -7.81
CA ASP A 68 -3.51 -11.18 -8.06
C ASP A 68 -3.97 -11.90 -6.78
N LEU A 69 -3.20 -11.80 -5.69
CA LEU A 69 -3.39 -12.59 -4.47
C LEU A 69 -3.74 -11.74 -3.24
N ALA A 70 -3.30 -10.50 -3.20
CA ALA A 70 -3.42 -9.63 -2.04
C ALA A 70 -3.42 -8.16 -2.42
N VAL A 71 -4.02 -7.35 -1.56
CA VAL A 71 -3.93 -5.89 -1.60
C VAL A 71 -3.05 -5.40 -0.46
N GLY A 72 -2.31 -4.34 -0.72
CA GLY A 72 -1.47 -3.65 0.25
C GLY A 72 -1.69 -2.15 0.20
N ALA A 73 -1.54 -1.48 1.33
CA ALA A 73 -1.50 -0.03 1.35
C ALA A 73 -0.60 0.48 2.48
N VAL A 74 -0.11 1.70 2.31
CA VAL A 74 0.71 2.39 3.30
C VAL A 74 0.12 3.76 3.55
N LEU A 75 -0.01 4.10 4.82
CA LEU A 75 -0.35 5.42 5.29
C LEU A 75 0.96 6.15 5.63
N GLU A 76 1.17 7.32 5.03
CA GLU A 76 2.43 8.05 5.08
C GLU A 76 2.18 9.54 5.38
N GLN A 77 3.17 10.19 5.98
CA GLN A 77 3.18 11.63 6.18
C GLN A 77 4.45 12.25 5.61
N PHE A 78 4.32 13.44 5.02
CA PHE A 78 5.46 14.19 4.51
C PHE A 78 6.11 14.99 5.65
N ILE A 79 7.27 14.52 6.12
CA ILE A 79 7.99 15.07 7.29
C ILE A 79 9.47 15.20 6.93
N ASP A 80 10.08 16.35 7.26
CA ASP A 80 11.49 16.64 6.97
C ASP A 80 11.89 16.39 5.50
N TYR A 81 11.01 16.78 4.56
CA TYR A 81 11.19 16.62 3.11
C TYR A 81 11.12 15.17 2.58
N GLU A 82 10.65 14.21 3.38
CA GLU A 82 10.51 12.81 2.98
C GLU A 82 9.16 12.22 3.39
N TRP A 83 8.66 11.25 2.60
CA TRP A 83 7.45 10.49 2.94
C TRP A 83 7.78 9.41 3.96
N ARG A 84 7.32 9.58 5.20
CA ARG A 84 7.56 8.62 6.27
C ARG A 84 6.32 7.75 6.52
N PRO A 85 6.48 6.42 6.55
CA PRO A 85 5.36 5.52 6.82
C PRO A 85 4.94 5.62 8.29
N ILE A 86 3.63 5.77 8.51
CA ILE A 86 3.00 5.76 9.84
C ILE A 86 2.13 4.53 10.07
N GLY A 87 1.80 3.79 9.01
CA GLY A 87 1.05 2.53 9.14
C GLY A 87 1.03 1.71 7.86
N PHE A 88 1.00 0.39 8.01
CA PHE A 88 0.89 -0.56 6.90
C PHE A 88 -0.41 -1.34 6.98
N PHE A 89 -1.04 -1.55 5.83
CA PHE A 89 -2.21 -2.40 5.66
C PHE A 89 -1.91 -3.47 4.61
N SER A 90 -2.30 -4.71 4.89
CA SER A 90 -2.30 -5.76 3.87
C SER A 90 -3.43 -6.74 4.12
N ARG A 91 -4.02 -7.26 3.04
CA ARG A 91 -5.07 -8.27 3.13
C ARG A 91 -5.01 -9.21 1.93
N LYS A 92 -5.07 -10.51 2.21
CA LYS A 92 -5.24 -11.53 1.17
C LYS A 92 -6.63 -11.42 0.54
N LEU A 93 -6.67 -11.50 -0.79
CA LEU A 93 -7.92 -11.54 -1.55
C LEU A 93 -8.64 -12.88 -1.33
N GLN A 94 -9.95 -12.82 -1.21
CA GLN A 94 -10.80 -14.00 -1.17
C GLN A 94 -10.85 -14.67 -2.54
N PRO A 95 -11.18 -15.97 -2.65
CA PRO A 95 -11.24 -16.67 -3.93
C PRO A 95 -12.19 -16.05 -4.97
N ALA A 96 -13.20 -15.30 -4.52
CA ALA A 96 -14.05 -14.52 -5.42
C ALA A 96 -13.35 -13.24 -5.93
N GLU A 97 -12.59 -12.57 -5.06
CA GLU A 97 -11.90 -11.31 -5.34
C GLU A 97 -10.63 -11.51 -6.20
N THR A 98 -9.98 -12.66 -6.13
CA THR A 98 -8.84 -12.99 -7.01
C THR A 98 -9.24 -13.04 -8.48
N ARG A 99 -10.52 -13.32 -8.77
CA ARG A 99 -11.09 -13.39 -10.13
C ARG A 99 -11.59 -12.02 -10.64
N TYR A 100 -11.41 -10.96 -9.86
CA TYR A 100 -11.79 -9.62 -10.27
C TYR A 100 -10.83 -9.10 -11.36
N SER A 101 -11.34 -8.18 -12.19
CA SER A 101 -10.50 -7.45 -13.13
C SER A 101 -9.42 -6.65 -12.39
N THR A 102 -8.32 -6.31 -13.06
CA THR A 102 -7.27 -5.45 -12.47
C THR A 102 -7.87 -4.18 -11.88
N PHE A 103 -8.73 -3.49 -12.64
CA PHE A 103 -9.44 -2.29 -12.18
C PHE A 103 -10.23 -2.52 -10.89
N ASP A 104 -10.98 -3.62 -10.80
CA ASP A 104 -11.78 -3.94 -9.62
C ASP A 104 -10.93 -4.26 -8.39
N ARG A 105 -9.75 -4.88 -8.59
CA ARG A 105 -8.82 -5.19 -7.49
C ARG A 105 -8.15 -3.93 -6.96
N GLU A 106 -7.75 -3.02 -7.84
CA GLU A 106 -7.20 -1.72 -7.48
C GLU A 106 -8.23 -0.87 -6.72
N LEU A 107 -9.47 -0.79 -7.23
CA LEU A 107 -10.57 -0.11 -6.56
C LEU A 107 -10.86 -0.72 -5.17
N LEU A 108 -10.84 -2.05 -5.07
CA LEU A 108 -11.00 -2.76 -3.81
C LEU A 108 -9.84 -2.49 -2.85
N GLY A 109 -8.61 -2.41 -3.34
CA GLY A 109 -7.41 -2.08 -2.57
C GLY A 109 -7.55 -0.72 -1.88
N VAL A 110 -7.85 0.32 -2.67
CA VAL A 110 -8.09 1.68 -2.16
C VAL A 110 -9.25 1.69 -1.16
N TYR A 111 -10.40 1.12 -1.52
CA TYR A 111 -11.57 1.05 -0.65
C TYR A 111 -11.25 0.43 0.73
N LEU A 112 -10.49 -0.65 0.76
CA LEU A 112 -10.12 -1.33 2.00
C LEU A 112 -9.07 -0.56 2.79
N ALA A 113 -8.10 0.06 2.12
CA ALA A 113 -7.10 0.91 2.74
C ALA A 113 -7.76 2.08 3.48
N LEU A 114 -8.68 2.81 2.81
CA LEU A 114 -9.42 3.91 3.42
C LEU A 114 -10.26 3.44 4.61
N ARG A 115 -10.93 2.27 4.48
CA ARG A 115 -11.68 1.70 5.61
C ARG A 115 -10.80 1.34 6.79
N HIS A 116 -9.61 0.82 6.54
CA HIS A 116 -8.67 0.43 7.58
C HIS A 116 -8.08 1.66 8.30
N PHE A 117 -7.68 2.69 7.53
CA PHE A 117 -7.07 3.91 8.05
C PHE A 117 -8.08 5.02 8.38
N ARG A 118 -9.38 4.72 8.35
CA ARG A 118 -10.47 5.68 8.62
C ARG A 118 -10.23 6.49 9.89
N TRP A 119 -9.83 5.81 10.97
CA TRP A 119 -9.54 6.43 12.27
C TRP A 119 -8.48 7.54 12.21
N PHE A 120 -7.60 7.52 11.21
CA PHE A 120 -6.56 8.52 11.03
C PHE A 120 -6.98 9.65 10.07
N ILE A 121 -7.57 9.28 8.93
CA ILE A 121 -7.84 10.20 7.82
C ILE A 121 -9.17 10.94 7.94
N GLU A 122 -10.10 10.48 8.77
CA GLU A 122 -11.41 11.10 8.94
C GLU A 122 -11.26 12.54 9.45
N GLY A 123 -11.82 13.51 8.70
CA GLY A 123 -11.69 14.94 8.98
C GLY A 123 -10.35 15.58 8.58
N ARG A 124 -9.46 14.86 7.88
CA ARG A 124 -8.18 15.38 7.36
C ARG A 124 -8.20 15.49 5.85
N VAL A 125 -7.41 16.43 5.32
CA VAL A 125 -7.04 16.44 3.90
C VAL A 125 -5.90 15.45 3.71
N PHE A 126 -6.05 14.52 2.77
CA PHE A 126 -5.04 13.56 2.40
C PHE A 126 -5.15 13.20 0.93
N TYR A 127 -4.10 12.59 0.37
CA TYR A 127 -4.03 12.16 -1.02
C TYR A 127 -4.00 10.64 -1.11
N VAL A 128 -4.62 10.06 -2.13
CA VAL A 128 -4.43 8.63 -2.42
C VAL A 128 -3.56 8.49 -3.65
N TYR A 129 -2.52 7.67 -3.57
CA TYR A 129 -1.67 7.33 -4.70
C TYR A 129 -1.93 5.88 -5.15
N THR A 130 -2.11 5.71 -6.44
CA THR A 130 -2.25 4.42 -7.13
C THR A 130 -1.50 4.50 -8.46
N ASP A 131 -0.88 3.40 -8.88
CA ASP A 131 -0.26 3.30 -10.21
C ASP A 131 -1.28 3.01 -11.32
N HIS A 132 -2.54 2.74 -10.97
CA HIS A 132 -3.60 2.37 -11.89
C HIS A 132 -4.32 3.60 -12.47
N LYS A 133 -3.76 4.18 -13.54
CA LYS A 133 -4.33 5.35 -14.25
C LYS A 133 -5.84 5.29 -14.53
N PRO A 134 -6.45 4.16 -14.94
CA PRO A 134 -7.90 4.12 -15.16
C PRO A 134 -8.73 4.41 -13.90
N LEU A 135 -8.17 4.20 -12.70
CA LEU A 135 -8.85 4.45 -11.43
C LEU A 135 -8.98 5.96 -11.15
N THR A 136 -7.97 6.76 -11.48
CA THR A 136 -8.01 8.23 -11.30
C THR A 136 -9.10 8.85 -12.16
N PHE A 137 -9.24 8.39 -13.41
CA PHE A 137 -10.36 8.80 -14.28
C PHE A 137 -11.71 8.30 -13.79
N ALA A 138 -11.80 7.12 -13.17
CA ALA A 138 -13.08 6.57 -12.74
C ALA A 138 -13.75 7.40 -11.64
N ILE A 139 -12.99 8.18 -10.87
CA ILE A 139 -13.55 9.01 -9.79
C ILE A 139 -13.98 10.38 -10.32
N SER A 140 -13.25 10.93 -11.28
CA SER A 140 -13.62 12.19 -11.95
C SER A 140 -14.72 12.01 -13.00
N SER A 141 -14.83 10.82 -13.60
CA SER A 141 -15.78 10.54 -14.69
C SER A 141 -17.14 10.09 -14.16
N GLY A 142 -18.19 10.86 -14.43
CA GLY A 142 -19.60 10.53 -14.17
C GLY A 142 -20.19 9.37 -15.01
N SER A 143 -19.36 8.42 -15.44
CA SER A 143 -19.77 7.29 -16.28
C SER A 143 -20.86 6.43 -15.61
N THR A 144 -21.90 6.13 -16.38
CA THR A 144 -23.14 5.45 -15.98
C THR A 144 -23.10 3.93 -16.07
N GLN A 145 -22.05 3.33 -16.65
CA GLN A 145 -21.90 1.87 -16.74
C GLN A 145 -20.96 1.34 -15.67
N ARG A 146 -21.44 1.26 -14.42
CA ARG A 146 -20.70 0.66 -13.31
C ARG A 146 -21.54 -0.37 -12.59
N SER A 147 -20.90 -1.45 -12.13
CA SER A 147 -21.58 -2.44 -11.30
C SER A 147 -22.01 -1.82 -9.96
N PRO A 148 -23.08 -2.33 -9.31
CA PRO A 148 -23.50 -1.83 -7.99
C PRO A 148 -22.38 -1.86 -6.93
N ARG A 149 -21.44 -2.80 -7.03
CA ARG A 149 -20.27 -2.87 -6.14
C ARG A 149 -19.33 -1.69 -6.38
N GLN A 150 -18.96 -1.43 -7.64
CA GLN A 150 -18.07 -0.33 -8.00
C GLN A 150 -18.67 1.02 -7.57
N ILE A 151 -19.98 1.20 -7.75
CA ILE A 151 -20.68 2.42 -7.32
C ILE A 151 -20.54 2.63 -5.82
N ARG A 152 -20.78 1.61 -5.00
CA ARG A 152 -20.66 1.71 -3.53
C ARG A 152 -19.22 2.01 -3.10
N GLN A 153 -18.23 1.40 -3.73
CA GLN A 153 -16.82 1.63 -3.40
C GLN A 153 -16.37 3.03 -3.79
N LEU A 154 -16.74 3.49 -4.99
CA LEU A 154 -16.43 4.84 -5.46
C LEU A 154 -17.14 5.91 -4.61
N ALA A 155 -18.42 5.70 -4.26
CA ALA A 155 -19.15 6.60 -3.38
C ALA A 155 -18.44 6.73 -2.02
N PHE A 156 -18.03 5.61 -1.42
CA PHE A 156 -17.27 5.63 -0.19
C PHE A 156 -15.94 6.39 -0.35
N ILE A 157 -15.18 6.15 -1.41
CA ILE A 157 -13.92 6.86 -1.65
C ILE A 157 -14.16 8.37 -1.79
N SER A 158 -15.22 8.77 -2.50
CA SER A 158 -15.57 10.17 -2.72
C SER A 158 -16.01 10.91 -1.45
N GLU A 159 -16.40 10.20 -0.38
CA GLU A 159 -16.65 10.83 0.93
C GLU A 159 -15.38 11.36 1.58
N PHE A 160 -14.21 10.78 1.25
CA PHE A 160 -12.94 11.11 1.91
C PHE A 160 -12.02 11.97 1.04
N SER A 161 -11.93 11.71 -0.27
CA SER A 161 -11.11 12.49 -1.18
C SER A 161 -11.70 12.51 -2.59
N THR A 162 -11.63 13.67 -3.23
CA THR A 162 -11.88 13.86 -4.66
C THR A 162 -10.59 13.91 -5.49
N ASP A 163 -9.42 14.03 -4.83
CA ASP A 163 -8.11 14.11 -5.46
C ASP A 163 -7.38 12.76 -5.32
N LEU A 164 -7.35 12.04 -6.45
CA LEU A 164 -6.72 10.74 -6.66
C LEU A 164 -5.73 10.78 -7.83
#